data_AF-A0AAN9A8B0-F1
#
_entry.id   AF-A0AAN9A8B0-F1
#
_cell.length_a   1.000
_cell.length_b   1.000
_cell.length_c   1.000
_cell.angle_alpha   90.00
_cell.angle_beta   90.00
_cell.angle_gamma   90.00
#
_symmetry.space_group_name_H-M   'P 1'
#
loop_
_entity.id
_entity.type
_entity.pdbx_description
1 polymer ?
#
loop_
_entity_poly.entity_id
_entity_poly.type
_entity_poly.pdbx_seq_one_letter_code
_entity_poly.pdbx_strand_id
1 'polypeptide(L)'
;MASVCSAGAEGRYGTVVIKGEIELGLQYNYKEGQLECHVVQCRDLAAVDTKRNRSDPYVKVYLLPDKSKSGKRKTKVKKHTLNPIFEEILRFSTTMSELDARTLWVSVWHSDMFGRNDFLGEVIIALGDTVFDDVIPKWYPLQDGYFQVTYISLERNRKPKTSEINDTVLKYLFDTAVEDSNLKDIKSRQDISQQFMTNFITFSQKCV
;
A
#
# COMPACT_ATOMS: atom_id res chain seq x y z
N MET A 1 25.92 6.21 -22.25
CA MET A 1 24.89 7.12 -21.72
C MET A 1 24.09 6.37 -20.66
N ALA A 2 24.55 6.39 -19.40
CA ALA A 2 23.86 5.68 -18.32
C ALA A 2 22.70 6.55 -17.82
N SER A 3 21.48 6.02 -17.90
CA SER A 3 20.27 6.63 -17.35
C SER A 3 20.35 6.60 -15.82
N VAL A 4 20.63 7.75 -15.22
CA VAL A 4 20.68 7.93 -13.76
C VAL A 4 19.26 8.21 -13.27
N CYS A 5 18.46 7.16 -13.09
CA CYS A 5 17.19 7.26 -12.39
C CYS A 5 16.97 5.98 -11.58
N SER A 6 17.44 5.88 -10.33
CA SER A 6 16.90 4.99 -9.27
C SER A 6 17.68 5.06 -7.94
N ALA A 7 18.10 6.25 -7.49
CA ALA A 7 18.54 6.45 -6.12
C ALA A 7 17.46 7.22 -5.34
N GLY A 8 16.58 6.47 -4.66
CA GLY A 8 15.88 6.97 -3.46
C GLY A 8 14.96 8.19 -3.60
N ALA A 9 14.26 8.39 -4.72
CA ALA A 9 13.24 9.44 -4.80
C ALA A 9 11.98 9.01 -4.02
N GLU A 10 11.97 9.33 -2.72
CA GLU A 10 10.71 9.49 -1.99
C GLU A 10 9.88 10.52 -2.74
N GLY A 11 8.70 10.12 -3.23
CA GLY A 11 7.80 11.04 -3.93
C GLY A 11 7.18 12.06 -2.98
N ARG A 12 6.55 13.10 -3.53
CA ARG A 12 5.89 14.14 -2.74
C ARG A 12 4.53 13.65 -2.26
N TYR A 13 4.29 13.76 -0.96
CA TYR A 13 2.99 13.55 -0.31
C TYR A 13 2.40 14.89 0.09
N GLY A 14 1.07 14.98 0.18
CA GLY A 14 0.35 16.15 0.70
C GLY A 14 0.31 17.38 -0.22
N THR A 15 0.83 17.29 -1.45
CA THR A 15 0.75 18.36 -2.45
C THR A 15 -0.51 18.31 -3.31
N VAL A 16 -1.19 17.16 -3.33
CA VAL A 16 -2.34 16.86 -4.18
C VAL A 16 -3.48 16.40 -3.29
N VAL A 17 -4.68 16.93 -3.50
CA VAL A 17 -5.90 16.43 -2.85
C VAL A 17 -6.29 15.13 -3.54
N ILE A 18 -6.23 14.00 -2.82
CA ILE A 18 -6.48 12.68 -3.42
C ILE A 18 -7.94 12.55 -3.87
N LYS A 19 -8.11 11.95 -5.04
CA LYS A 19 -9.38 11.69 -5.70
C LYS A 19 -9.29 10.42 -6.53
N GLY A 20 -10.47 9.90 -6.86
CA GLY A 20 -10.60 8.83 -7.82
C GLY A 20 -10.47 7.45 -7.19
N GLU A 21 -10.54 6.47 -8.06
CA GLU A 21 -10.62 5.06 -7.69
C GLU A 21 -9.75 4.24 -8.64
N ILE A 22 -9.33 3.07 -8.19
CA ILE A 22 -8.57 2.09 -8.97
C ILE A 22 -9.36 0.79 -9.06
N GLU A 23 -9.41 0.20 -10.26
CA GLU A 23 -10.03 -1.09 -10.51
C GLU A 23 -8.96 -2.19 -10.52
N LEU A 24 -9.11 -3.15 -9.61
CA LEU A 24 -8.16 -4.23 -9.39
C LEU A 24 -8.84 -5.60 -9.42
N GLY A 25 -8.23 -6.56 -10.12
CA GLY A 25 -8.55 -7.98 -10.01
C GLY A 25 -7.44 -8.72 -9.28
N LEU A 26 -7.78 -9.68 -8.42
CA LEU A 26 -6.81 -10.50 -7.68
C LEU A 26 -7.07 -11.96 -8.00
N GLN A 27 -6.08 -12.64 -8.56
CA GLN A 27 -6.19 -14.04 -8.94
C GLN A 27 -4.97 -14.82 -8.46
N TYR A 28 -5.16 -16.05 -8.00
CA TYR A 28 -4.07 -16.95 -7.67
C TYR A 28 -3.84 -17.96 -8.79
N ASN A 29 -2.63 -17.99 -9.32
CA ASN A 29 -2.22 -18.98 -10.30
C ASN A 29 -1.57 -20.17 -9.60
N TYR A 30 -2.38 -21.20 -9.35
CA TYR A 30 -1.94 -22.43 -8.68
C TYR A 30 -0.87 -23.21 -9.46
N LYS A 31 -0.78 -23.05 -10.79
CA LYS A 31 0.21 -23.76 -11.61
C LYS A 31 1.59 -23.14 -11.45
N GLU A 32 1.66 -21.81 -11.38
CA GLU A 32 2.92 -21.08 -11.26
C GLU A 32 3.29 -20.73 -9.81
N GLY A 33 2.36 -20.90 -8.87
CA GLY A 33 2.56 -20.52 -7.46
C GLY A 33 2.70 -19.00 -7.31
N GLN A 34 1.82 -18.24 -7.96
CA GLN A 34 1.90 -16.78 -8.02
C GLN A 34 0.56 -16.11 -7.74
N LEU A 35 0.62 -15.00 -7.01
CA LEU A 35 -0.45 -14.02 -6.97
C LEU A 35 -0.35 -13.10 -8.19
N GLU A 36 -1.44 -12.99 -8.93
CA GLU A 36 -1.63 -12.10 -10.06
C GLU A 36 -2.50 -10.91 -9.63
N CYS A 37 -1.91 -9.71 -9.60
CA CYS A 37 -2.63 -8.46 -9.40
C CYS A 37 -2.88 -7.82 -10.77
N HIS A 38 -4.14 -7.85 -11.21
CA HIS A 38 -4.61 -7.23 -12.44
C HIS A 38 -4.90 -5.76 -12.15
N VAL A 39 -4.02 -4.89 -12.63
CA VAL A 39 -4.23 -3.44 -12.58
C VAL A 39 -4.97 -3.04 -13.85
N VAL A 40 -6.29 -2.84 -13.74
CA VAL A 40 -7.15 -2.62 -14.91
C VAL A 40 -7.10 -1.15 -15.33
N GLN A 41 -7.61 -0.27 -14.48
CA GLN A 41 -7.72 1.16 -14.79
C GLN A 41 -7.87 2.00 -13.51
N CYS A 42 -7.71 3.32 -13.65
CA CYS A 42 -8.19 4.27 -12.65
C CYS A 42 -9.21 5.21 -13.29
N ARG A 43 -10.04 5.84 -12.45
CA ARG A 43 -10.94 6.92 -12.85
C ARG A 43 -10.86 8.10 -11.91
N ASP A 44 -11.11 9.30 -12.44
CA ASP A 44 -11.24 10.56 -11.71
C ASP A 44 -10.03 10.89 -10.82
N LEU A 45 -8.82 10.54 -11.28
CA LEU A 45 -7.60 10.86 -10.56
C LEU A 45 -7.40 12.38 -10.42
N ALA A 46 -6.70 12.78 -9.37
CA ALA A 46 -6.34 14.17 -9.18
C ALA A 46 -5.35 14.66 -10.26
N ALA A 47 -5.58 15.89 -10.74
CA ALA A 47 -4.67 16.56 -11.67
C ALA A 47 -3.50 17.19 -10.92
N VAL A 48 -2.28 16.75 -11.22
CA VAL A 48 -1.05 17.40 -10.71
C VAL A 48 -0.79 18.70 -11.47
N ASP A 49 -0.92 18.66 -12.80
CA ASP A 49 -0.90 19.85 -13.65
C ASP A 49 -2.33 20.41 -13.71
N THR A 50 -2.69 21.22 -12.71
CA THR A 50 -4.03 21.81 -12.58
C THR A 50 -4.38 22.75 -13.73
N LYS A 51 -3.37 23.43 -14.32
CA LYS A 51 -3.59 24.32 -15.47
C LYS A 51 -4.00 23.57 -16.73
N ARG A 52 -3.43 22.37 -16.95
CA ARG A 52 -3.75 21.52 -18.11
C ARG A 52 -4.70 20.37 -17.78
N ASN A 53 -5.19 20.32 -16.54
CA ASN A 53 -6.06 19.28 -16.00
C ASN A 53 -5.59 17.84 -16.34
N ARG A 54 -4.33 17.53 -16.03
CA ARG A 54 -3.72 16.25 -16.41
C ARG A 54 -2.71 15.71 -15.40
N SER A 55 -2.51 14.40 -15.46
CA SER A 55 -1.48 13.66 -14.75
C SER A 55 -0.83 12.63 -15.68
N ASP A 56 0.33 12.12 -15.30
CA ASP A 56 1.03 11.03 -15.99
C ASP A 56 1.07 9.80 -15.05
N PRO A 57 -0.08 9.13 -14.81
CA PRO A 57 -0.20 8.11 -13.77
C PRO A 57 0.54 6.80 -14.06
N TYR A 58 1.04 6.18 -12.99
CA TYR A 58 1.47 4.79 -12.93
C TYR A 58 1.20 4.20 -11.54
N VAL A 59 1.11 2.88 -11.46
CA VAL A 59 0.79 2.16 -10.22
C VAL A 59 2.03 1.43 -9.72
N LYS A 60 2.28 1.48 -8.41
CA LYS A 60 3.26 0.63 -7.70
C LYS A 60 2.51 -0.32 -6.80
N VAL A 61 2.97 -1.57 -6.74
CA VAL A 61 2.40 -2.59 -5.88
C VAL A 61 3.50 -3.26 -5.07
N TYR A 62 3.24 -3.41 -3.78
CA TYR A 62 4.04 -4.17 -2.83
C TYR A 62 3.19 -5.26 -2.20
N LEU A 63 3.81 -6.41 -1.95
CA LEU A 63 3.22 -7.48 -1.15
C LEU A 63 3.89 -7.46 0.22
N LEU A 64 3.23 -6.82 1.18
CA LEU A 64 3.77 -6.62 2.51
C LEU A 64 3.94 -7.95 3.25
N PRO A 65 4.98 -8.07 4.08
CA PRO A 65 5.87 -7.01 4.57
C PRO A 65 7.04 -6.65 3.64
N ASP A 66 7.19 -7.30 2.49
CA ASP A 66 8.30 -7.01 1.57
C ASP A 66 8.16 -5.64 0.90
N LYS A 67 8.96 -4.68 1.38
CA LYS A 67 9.10 -3.32 0.82
C LYS A 67 10.38 -3.14 0.01
N SER A 68 11.12 -4.23 -0.22
CA SER A 68 12.38 -4.17 -0.94
C SER A 68 12.19 -3.66 -2.37
N LYS A 69 13.26 -3.08 -2.94
CA LYS A 69 13.23 -2.64 -4.34
C LYS A 69 12.97 -3.80 -5.31
N SER A 70 13.39 -5.01 -4.96
CA SER A 70 13.18 -6.26 -5.70
C SER A 70 11.76 -6.80 -5.59
N GLY A 71 11.10 -6.61 -4.45
CA GLY A 71 9.71 -7.02 -4.22
C GLY A 71 8.69 -6.14 -4.94
N LYS A 72 9.05 -4.87 -5.18
CA LYS A 72 8.19 -3.91 -5.89
C LYS A 72 7.83 -4.38 -7.31
N ARG A 73 6.56 -4.21 -7.68
CA ARG A 73 6.07 -4.26 -9.07
C ARG A 73 5.49 -2.91 -9.45
N LYS A 74 5.49 -2.57 -10.75
CA LYS A 74 4.89 -1.33 -11.24
C LYS A 74 4.39 -1.46 -12.67
N THR A 75 3.37 -0.69 -13.01
CA THR A 75 2.86 -0.56 -14.37
C THR A 75 3.73 0.39 -15.21
N LYS A 76 3.44 0.46 -16.51
CA LYS A 76 3.91 1.56 -17.36
C LYS A 76 3.20 2.86 -16.99
N VAL A 77 3.85 3.97 -17.33
CA VAL A 77 3.28 5.31 -17.21
C VAL A 77 2.30 5.55 -18.35
N LYS A 78 1.07 5.98 -18.03
CA LYS A 78 0.10 6.49 -19.00
C LYS A 78 0.17 8.01 -18.98
N LYS A 79 0.36 8.64 -20.14
CA LYS A 79 0.59 10.09 -20.21
C LYS A 79 -0.72 10.86 -20.36
N HIS A 80 -0.77 12.02 -19.72
CA HIS A 80 -1.74 13.09 -19.93
C HIS A 80 -3.19 12.63 -19.76
N THR A 81 -3.46 11.85 -18.71
CA THR A 81 -4.79 11.30 -18.44
C THR A 81 -5.07 11.26 -16.94
N LEU A 82 -6.33 11.49 -16.58
CA LEU A 82 -6.87 11.26 -15.24
C LEU A 82 -7.65 9.94 -15.15
N ASN A 83 -7.84 9.26 -16.29
CA ASN A 83 -8.54 7.99 -16.43
C ASN A 83 -7.66 6.98 -17.17
N PRO A 84 -6.52 6.56 -16.59
CA PRO A 84 -5.61 5.64 -17.24
C PRO A 84 -6.19 4.23 -17.34
N ILE A 85 -6.09 3.63 -18.51
CA ILE A 85 -6.29 2.19 -18.72
C ILE A 85 -4.91 1.53 -18.76
N PHE A 86 -4.64 0.63 -17.83
CA PHE A 86 -3.36 -0.09 -17.71
C PHE A 86 -3.44 -1.45 -18.39
N GLU A 87 -4.40 -2.29 -17.99
CA GLU A 87 -4.54 -3.70 -18.41
C GLU A 87 -3.23 -4.50 -18.23
N GLU A 88 -2.57 -4.29 -17.09
CA GLU A 88 -1.29 -4.93 -16.77
C GLU A 88 -1.45 -5.92 -15.61
N ILE A 89 -0.80 -7.08 -15.73
CA ILE A 89 -0.76 -8.11 -14.67
C ILE A 89 0.58 -8.03 -13.95
N LEU A 90 0.55 -7.77 -12.65
CA LEU A 90 1.74 -7.72 -11.79
C LEU A 90 1.80 -9.00 -10.95
N ARG A 91 2.88 -9.77 -11.11
CA ARG A 91 3.03 -11.12 -10.54
C ARG A 91 3.95 -11.14 -9.32
N PHE A 92 3.52 -11.84 -8.27
CA PHE A 92 4.27 -12.08 -7.04
C PHE A 92 4.39 -13.59 -6.78
N SER A 93 5.62 -14.10 -6.73
CA SER A 93 5.90 -15.50 -6.37
C SER A 93 5.70 -15.69 -4.86
N THR A 94 4.61 -16.34 -4.47
CA THR A 94 4.28 -16.62 -3.07
C THR A 94 3.27 -17.77 -3.03
N THR A 95 3.35 -18.59 -1.99
CA THR A 95 2.45 -19.73 -1.82
C THR A 95 1.07 -19.27 -1.35
N MET A 96 0.01 -20.02 -1.69
CA MET A 96 -1.34 -19.69 -1.24
C MET A 96 -1.43 -19.60 0.29
N SER A 97 -0.76 -20.49 1.01
CA SER A 97 -0.72 -20.50 2.48
C SER A 97 -0.06 -19.27 3.09
N GLU A 98 0.85 -18.60 2.38
CA GLU A 98 1.46 -17.37 2.87
C GLU A 98 0.54 -16.17 2.70
N LEU A 99 -0.34 -16.17 1.68
CA LEU A 99 -1.19 -15.03 1.34
C LEU A 99 -2.10 -14.61 2.49
N ASP A 100 -2.49 -15.53 3.37
CA ASP A 100 -3.35 -15.23 4.50
C ASP A 100 -2.78 -14.16 5.45
N ALA A 101 -1.44 -14.12 5.57
CA ALA A 101 -0.72 -13.15 6.40
C ALA A 101 -0.17 -11.96 5.60
N ARG A 102 -0.45 -11.87 4.28
CA ARG A 102 0.05 -10.78 3.44
C ARG A 102 -0.96 -9.66 3.31
N THR A 103 -0.43 -8.47 3.02
CA THR A 103 -1.23 -7.30 2.68
C THR A 103 -0.74 -6.73 1.37
N LEU A 104 -1.65 -6.53 0.42
CA LEU A 104 -1.34 -5.87 -0.84
C LEU A 104 -1.43 -4.36 -0.65
N TRP A 105 -0.33 -3.66 -0.92
CA TRP A 105 -0.29 -2.21 -0.88
C TRP A 105 -0.09 -1.66 -2.28
N VAL A 106 -1.11 -0.97 -2.78
CA VAL A 106 -1.18 -0.42 -4.14
C VAL A 106 -1.20 1.09 -4.04
N SER A 107 -0.29 1.78 -4.74
CA SER A 107 -0.21 3.25 -4.75
C SER A 107 -0.13 3.79 -6.17
N VAL A 108 -0.86 4.86 -6.43
CA VAL A 108 -0.91 5.56 -7.71
C VAL A 108 -0.02 6.80 -7.63
N TRP A 109 0.73 7.07 -8.69
CA TRP A 109 1.74 8.13 -8.73
C TRP A 109 1.72 8.87 -10.06
N HIS A 110 1.92 10.18 -10.02
CA HIS A 110 2.26 10.98 -11.19
C HIS A 110 3.77 10.87 -11.47
N SER A 111 4.13 10.50 -12.70
CA SER A 111 5.52 10.46 -13.13
C SER A 111 6.00 11.84 -13.59
N ASP A 112 6.92 12.45 -12.85
CA ASP A 112 7.62 13.66 -13.29
C ASP A 112 8.99 13.28 -13.86
N MET A 113 9.26 13.66 -15.12
CA MET A 113 10.53 13.34 -15.80
C MET A 113 11.73 14.10 -15.23
N PHE A 114 11.50 15.31 -14.69
CA PHE A 114 12.57 16.20 -14.23
C PHE A 114 12.49 16.49 -12.73
N GLY A 115 11.50 15.93 -12.04
CA GLY A 115 11.23 16.18 -10.64
C GLY A 115 11.00 14.92 -9.81
N ARG A 116 10.36 15.11 -8.65
CA ARG A 116 9.89 14.01 -7.82
C ARG A 116 8.48 13.64 -8.22
N ASN A 117 8.19 12.34 -8.21
CA ASN A 117 6.85 11.85 -8.48
C ASN A 117 5.88 12.33 -7.39
N ASP A 118 4.67 12.72 -7.79
CA ASP A 118 3.61 13.11 -6.86
C ASP A 118 2.70 11.93 -6.55
N PHE A 119 2.34 11.78 -5.28
CA PHE A 119 1.42 10.75 -4.82
C PHE A 119 -0.02 11.10 -5.25
N LEU A 120 -0.73 10.12 -5.81
CA LEU A 120 -2.11 10.25 -6.28
C LEU A 120 -3.10 9.37 -5.52
N GLY A 121 -2.66 8.71 -4.44
CA GLY A 121 -3.51 7.93 -3.57
C GLY A 121 -3.08 6.47 -3.47
N GLU A 122 -3.62 5.77 -2.48
CA GLU A 122 -3.35 4.34 -2.25
C GLU A 122 -4.59 3.55 -1.87
N VAL A 123 -4.49 2.23 -2.02
CA VAL A 123 -5.40 1.25 -1.45
C VAL A 123 -4.58 0.14 -0.79
N ILE A 124 -5.11 -0.39 0.30
CA ILE A 124 -4.52 -1.48 1.08
C ILE A 124 -5.55 -2.57 1.22
N ILE A 125 -5.16 -3.79 0.85
CA ILE A 125 -6.05 -4.94 0.81
C ILE A 125 -5.40 -6.08 1.60
N ALA A 126 -6.00 -6.45 2.73
CA ALA A 126 -5.59 -7.63 3.47
C ALA A 126 -6.02 -8.89 2.70
N LEU A 127 -5.09 -9.81 2.47
CA LEU A 127 -5.31 -10.93 1.56
C LEU A 127 -5.97 -12.15 2.20
N GLY A 128 -5.92 -12.30 3.54
CA GLY A 128 -6.45 -13.50 4.20
C GLY A 128 -7.97 -13.70 4.18
N ASP A 129 -8.75 -12.70 3.81
CA ASP A 129 -10.21 -12.86 3.58
C ASP A 129 -10.55 -12.72 2.08
N THR A 130 -9.56 -12.74 1.19
CA THR A 130 -9.75 -12.53 -0.25
C THR A 130 -10.08 -13.84 -0.96
N VAL A 131 -11.13 -13.83 -1.77
CA VAL A 131 -11.45 -14.94 -2.68
C VAL A 131 -10.71 -14.72 -4.00
N PHE A 132 -9.71 -15.55 -4.28
CA PHE A 132 -8.86 -15.43 -5.47
C PHE A 132 -9.43 -16.09 -6.74
N ASP A 133 -10.56 -16.80 -6.62
CA ASP A 133 -11.26 -17.42 -7.74
C ASP A 133 -12.29 -16.47 -8.39
N ASP A 134 -12.54 -15.31 -7.77
CA ASP A 134 -13.40 -14.26 -8.32
C ASP A 134 -12.59 -13.36 -9.25
N VAL A 135 -12.70 -13.63 -10.55
CA VAL A 135 -11.95 -12.91 -11.60
C VAL A 135 -12.53 -11.51 -11.86
N ILE A 136 -13.65 -11.13 -11.24
CA ILE A 136 -14.29 -9.85 -11.48
C ILE A 136 -13.47 -8.74 -10.80
N PRO A 137 -12.91 -7.79 -11.57
CA PRO A 137 -12.22 -6.65 -11.00
C PRO A 137 -13.17 -5.78 -10.17
N LYS A 138 -12.65 -5.21 -9.08
CA LYS A 138 -13.41 -4.39 -8.13
C LYS A 138 -12.82 -2.99 -8.07
N TRP A 139 -13.70 -2.00 -7.92
CA TRP A 139 -13.31 -0.61 -7.71
C TRP A 139 -12.96 -0.37 -6.24
N TYR A 140 -11.83 0.30 -6.02
CA TYR A 140 -11.35 0.70 -4.71
C TYR A 140 -11.10 2.20 -4.67
N PRO A 141 -11.70 2.94 -3.72
CA PRO A 141 -11.44 4.35 -3.57
C PRO A 141 -10.02 4.61 -3.07
N LEU A 142 -9.35 5.60 -3.68
CA LEU A 142 -7.99 5.99 -3.30
C LEU A 142 -8.00 6.82 -2.03
N GLN A 143 -7.06 6.53 -1.13
CA GLN A 143 -6.92 7.19 0.17
C GLN A 143 -5.67 8.06 0.26
N ASP A 144 -5.74 9.07 1.14
CA ASP A 144 -4.65 9.99 1.47
C ASP A 144 -3.53 9.33 2.30
N GLY A 145 -2.82 8.33 1.78
CA GLY A 145 -1.45 7.95 2.22
C GLY A 145 -1.21 7.62 3.71
N TYR A 146 -2.24 7.47 4.53
CA TYR A 146 -2.14 7.42 6.00
C TYR A 146 -1.28 6.25 6.50
N PHE A 147 -1.23 5.16 5.75
CA PHE A 147 -0.44 3.99 6.12
C PHE A 147 1.06 4.23 5.98
N GLN A 148 1.50 4.88 4.90
CA GLN A 148 2.91 5.24 4.75
C GLN A 148 3.34 6.26 5.79
N VAL A 149 2.49 7.24 6.11
CA VAL A 149 2.77 8.25 7.16
C VAL A 149 2.88 7.58 8.53
N THR A 150 1.95 6.67 8.85
CA THR A 150 1.94 5.93 10.12
C THR A 150 3.14 5.01 10.23
N TYR A 151 3.44 4.22 9.19
CA TYR A 151 4.59 3.32 9.17
C TYR A 151 5.93 4.05 9.31
N ILE A 152 6.12 5.14 8.55
CA ILE A 152 7.32 5.99 8.67
C ILE A 152 7.42 6.60 10.08
N SER A 153 6.30 7.00 10.67
CA SER A 153 6.30 7.53 12.04
C SER A 153 6.73 6.47 13.04
N LEU A 154 6.29 5.23 12.87
CA LEU A 154 6.67 4.09 13.71
C LEU A 154 8.15 3.71 13.56
N GLU A 155 8.67 3.61 12.33
CA GLU A 155 10.11 3.38 12.11
C GLU A 155 10.98 4.47 12.75
N ARG A 156 10.45 5.69 12.89
CA ARG A 156 11.14 6.84 13.50
C ARG A 156 10.80 7.05 14.98
N ASN A 157 10.20 6.07 15.65
CA ASN A 157 9.78 6.14 17.07
C ASN A 157 8.88 7.35 17.41
N ARG A 158 8.07 7.82 16.45
CA ARG A 158 7.10 8.89 16.67
C ARG A 158 5.71 8.27 16.83
N LYS A 159 4.99 8.67 17.89
CA LYS A 159 3.60 8.25 18.12
C LYS A 159 2.72 8.75 16.95
N PRO A 160 2.08 7.86 16.19
CA PRO A 160 1.10 8.28 15.17
C PRO A 160 -0.11 8.91 15.85
N LYS A 161 -0.74 9.90 15.19
CA LYS A 161 -1.96 10.53 15.73
C LYS A 161 -3.13 9.58 15.51
N THR A 162 -3.96 9.41 16.54
CA THR A 162 -5.11 8.47 16.55
C THR A 162 -6.14 8.72 15.45
N SER A 163 -6.22 9.94 14.90
CA SER A 163 -7.10 10.30 13.77
C SER A 163 -6.64 9.75 12.41
N GLU A 164 -5.43 9.19 12.33
CA GLU A 164 -4.78 8.76 11.08
C GLU A 164 -4.75 7.22 10.92
N ILE A 165 -5.31 6.47 11.87
CA ILE A 165 -5.16 5.00 11.95
C ILE A 165 -6.51 4.33 11.68
N ASN A 166 -6.61 3.58 10.57
CA ASN A 166 -7.79 2.76 10.22
C ASN A 166 -7.61 1.29 10.64
N ASP A 167 -8.66 0.48 10.58
CA ASP A 167 -8.65 -0.92 11.02
C ASP A 167 -7.62 -1.78 10.30
N THR A 168 -7.34 -1.51 9.02
CA THR A 168 -6.31 -2.23 8.25
C THR A 168 -4.90 -1.84 8.70
N VAL A 169 -4.67 -0.56 9.02
CA VAL A 169 -3.42 -0.09 9.63
C VAL A 169 -3.28 -0.73 11.02
N LEU A 170 -4.32 -0.70 11.85
CA LEU A 170 -4.32 -1.34 13.17
C LEU A 170 -4.00 -2.83 13.09
N LYS A 171 -4.59 -3.55 12.14
CA LYS A 171 -4.32 -4.97 11.90
C LYS A 171 -2.85 -5.20 11.52
N TYR A 172 -2.30 -4.43 10.57
CA TYR A 172 -0.88 -4.53 10.21
C TYR A 172 0.06 -4.22 11.39
N LEU A 173 -0.26 -3.18 12.18
CA LEU A 173 0.52 -2.84 13.38
C LEU A 173 0.43 -3.92 14.45
N PHE A 174 -0.74 -4.52 14.61
CA PHE A 174 -0.96 -5.65 15.50
C PHE A 174 -0.13 -6.85 15.05
N ASP A 175 -0.24 -7.25 13.78
CA ASP A 175 0.47 -8.40 13.22
C ASP A 175 2.00 -8.22 13.30
N THR A 176 2.50 -7.01 13.03
CA THR A 176 3.93 -6.68 13.17
C THR A 176 4.39 -6.75 14.64
N ALA A 177 3.60 -6.23 15.58
CA ALA A 177 3.94 -6.28 17.01
C ALA A 177 3.83 -7.69 17.62
N VAL A 178 2.99 -8.56 17.03
CA VAL A 178 2.85 -9.98 17.40
C VAL A 178 4.04 -10.80 16.91
N GLU A 179 4.63 -10.50 15.74
CA GLU A 179 5.87 -11.16 15.29
C GLU A 179 7.07 -10.84 16.20
N ASP A 180 7.14 -9.63 16.77
CA ASP A 180 8.21 -9.21 17.69
C ASP A 180 8.05 -9.73 19.13
N SER A 181 6.88 -10.26 19.49
CA SER A 181 6.61 -10.71 20.86
C SER A 181 6.05 -12.14 20.89
N ASN A 182 6.78 -13.05 21.53
CA ASN A 182 6.33 -14.39 21.92
C ASN A 182 5.15 -14.34 22.94
N LEU A 183 4.01 -13.74 22.58
CA LEU A 183 2.81 -13.66 23.41
C LEU A 183 1.74 -14.62 22.86
N LYS A 184 1.74 -15.86 23.37
CA LYS A 184 0.77 -16.91 23.01
C LYS A 184 -0.55 -16.87 23.79
N ASP A 185 -0.84 -15.83 24.57
CA ASP A 185 -2.00 -15.81 25.49
C ASP A 185 -2.82 -14.51 25.43
N ILE A 186 -3.51 -14.23 24.32
CA ILE A 186 -4.54 -13.17 24.27
C ILE A 186 -5.82 -13.75 23.67
N LYS A 187 -6.87 -13.86 24.49
CA LYS A 187 -8.11 -14.62 24.24
C LYS A 187 -9.34 -13.79 23.87
N SER A 188 -9.28 -12.48 23.59
CA SER A 188 -10.48 -11.75 23.13
C SER A 188 -10.22 -10.43 22.40
N ARG A 189 -11.11 -10.06 21.47
CA ARG A 189 -11.06 -8.84 20.64
C ARG A 189 -11.22 -7.52 21.44
N GLN A 190 -11.77 -7.56 22.66
CA GLN A 190 -12.00 -6.36 23.47
C GLN A 190 -10.78 -5.97 24.33
N ASP A 191 -9.90 -6.92 24.65
CA ASP A 191 -8.67 -6.64 25.41
C ASP A 191 -7.55 -6.01 24.55
N ILE A 192 -7.63 -6.17 23.23
CA ILE A 192 -6.60 -5.73 22.28
C ILE A 192 -6.44 -4.20 22.26
N SER A 193 -7.55 -3.45 22.24
CA SER A 193 -7.53 -1.98 22.15
C SER A 193 -6.94 -1.30 23.40
N GLN A 194 -7.33 -1.78 24.59
CA GLN A 194 -6.85 -1.20 25.85
C GLN A 194 -5.42 -1.65 26.18
N GLN A 195 -5.06 -2.89 25.87
CA GLN A 195 -3.74 -3.41 26.22
C GLN A 195 -2.66 -3.01 25.20
N PHE A 196 -2.98 -2.81 23.91
CA PHE A 196 -2.02 -2.21 22.96
C PHE A 196 -1.64 -0.78 23.34
N MET A 197 -2.62 0.07 23.70
CA MET A 197 -2.33 1.44 24.11
C MET A 197 -1.53 1.52 25.41
N THR A 198 -1.74 0.57 26.32
CA THR A 198 -1.07 0.54 27.63
C THR A 198 0.33 -0.08 27.56
N ASN A 199 0.52 -1.16 26.78
CA ASN A 199 1.83 -1.79 26.62
C ASN A 199 2.78 -0.99 25.71
N PHE A 200 2.25 -0.21 24.76
CA PHE A 200 3.06 0.70 23.93
C PHE A 200 3.65 1.86 24.75
N ILE A 201 2.97 2.29 25.82
CA ILE A 201 3.50 3.26 26.80
C ILE A 201 4.62 2.62 27.63
N THR A 202 4.51 1.33 27.96
CA THR A 202 5.45 0.62 28.83
C THR A 202 6.74 0.24 28.10
N PHE A 203 6.67 -0.09 26.80
CA PHE A 203 7.85 -0.35 25.95
C PHE A 203 8.72 0.90 25.77
N SER A 204 8.09 2.07 25.60
CA SER A 204 8.77 3.36 25.52
C SER A 204 9.53 3.77 26.79
N GLN A 205 9.25 3.17 27.95
CA GLN A 205 9.91 3.50 29.23
C GLN A 205 11.06 2.55 29.61
N LYS A 206 11.21 1.42 28.91
CA LYS A 206 12.30 0.45 29.17
C LYS A 206 13.50 0.57 28.20
N CYS A 207 13.37 1.38 27.17
CA CYS A 207 14.46 1.74 26.27
C CYS A 207 14.96 3.16 26.59
N VAL A 208 15.49 3.33 27.80
CA VAL A 208 16.45 4.38 28.19
C VAL A 208 17.65 3.68 28.81
#